data_AF-A0A1G0ZL00-F1
#
_entry.id   AF-A0A1G0ZL00-F1
#
_cell.length_a   1.000
_cell.length_b   1.000
_cell.length_c   1.000
_cell.angle_alpha   90.00
_cell.angle_beta   90.00
_cell.angle_gamma   90.00
#
_symmetry.space_group_name_H-M   'P 1'
#
loop_
_entity.id
_entity.type
_entity.pdbx_description
1 polymer ?
#
loop_
_entity_poly.entity_id
_entity_poly.type
_entity_poly.pdbx_seq_one_letter_code
_entity_poly.pdbx_strand_id
1 'polypeptide(L)'
;MKKTVMVMLAGLAMVLITSSAMAETRSFNLSLTPDVAVYPRSDVIEGVTLSVWGENQQSSLALGLANGSFGQSTGMSVGMLNYTDNYMGLQWGLVNYTKGDSSGWQGGFIFAFLASGVNYTAGTMKGLFTGVVNYAGRLKGLQLGVVNYVEDSDAGVQIGLFNIIHSNKNWFSDLPGELAPAMILVNWSF
;
A
#
# COMPACT_ATOMS: atom_id res chain seq x y z
N MET A 1 -35.03 31.76 38.38
CA MET A 1 -35.47 30.93 37.22
C MET A 1 -35.26 31.61 35.87
N LYS A 2 -35.63 32.90 35.67
CA LYS A 2 -35.45 33.58 34.36
C LYS A 2 -33.99 33.81 33.92
N LYS A 3 -33.05 34.04 34.83
CA LYS A 3 -31.61 34.24 34.51
C LYS A 3 -30.88 32.95 34.14
N THR A 4 -31.28 31.82 34.71
CA THR A 4 -30.65 30.50 34.46
C THR A 4 -31.02 29.96 33.07
N VAL A 5 -32.25 30.22 32.61
CA VAL A 5 -32.71 29.82 31.27
C VAL A 5 -32.02 30.65 30.16
N MET A 6 -31.72 31.93 30.43
CA MET A 6 -31.03 32.80 29.46
C MET A 6 -29.54 32.45 29.31
N VAL A 7 -28.90 31.95 30.38
CA VAL A 7 -27.52 31.44 30.33
C VAL A 7 -27.46 30.05 29.65
N MET A 8 -28.48 29.21 29.79
CA MET A 8 -28.57 27.96 29.01
C MET A 8 -28.84 28.21 27.52
N LEU A 9 -29.60 29.25 27.17
CA LEU A 9 -29.82 29.64 25.77
C LEU A 9 -28.60 30.30 25.12
N ALA A 10 -27.80 31.06 25.88
CA ALA A 10 -26.53 31.61 25.41
C ALA A 10 -25.42 30.54 25.31
N GLY A 11 -25.46 29.50 26.16
CA GLY A 11 -24.55 28.35 26.10
C GLY A 11 -24.83 27.36 24.97
N LEU A 12 -26.07 27.31 24.46
CA LEU A 12 -26.44 26.45 23.33
C LEU A 12 -26.08 27.04 21.94
N ALA A 13 -25.66 28.30 21.87
CA ALA A 13 -25.35 28.97 20.60
C ALA A 13 -23.89 28.84 20.16
N MET A 14 -23.00 28.28 21.00
CA MET A 14 -21.66 27.84 20.59
C MET A 14 -21.68 26.34 20.26
N VAL A 15 -22.55 25.95 19.33
CA VAL A 15 -22.21 24.80 18.49
C VAL A 15 -21.05 25.28 17.63
N LEU A 16 -19.84 24.99 18.09
CA LEU A 16 -18.65 24.95 17.25
C LEU A 16 -19.03 24.11 16.03
N ILE A 17 -19.35 24.80 14.94
CA ILE A 17 -19.28 24.21 13.60
C ILE A 17 -17.78 23.99 13.40
N THR A 18 -17.26 22.90 13.96
CA THR A 18 -16.06 22.29 13.41
C THR A 18 -16.50 21.87 12.02
N SER A 19 -16.25 22.73 11.03
CA SER A 19 -16.17 22.28 9.65
C SER A 19 -15.10 21.21 9.67
N SER A 20 -15.50 19.94 9.79
CA SER A 20 -14.65 18.84 9.38
C SER A 20 -14.25 19.23 7.96
N ALA A 21 -12.98 19.57 7.75
CA ALA A 21 -12.44 19.77 6.42
C ALA A 21 -12.69 18.44 5.70
N MET A 22 -13.77 18.40 4.92
CA MET A 22 -14.11 17.25 4.10
C MET A 22 -13.01 17.19 3.05
N ALA A 23 -12.42 16.01 2.87
CA ALA A 23 -11.47 15.80 1.80
C ALA A 23 -12.15 16.17 0.48
N GLU A 24 -11.67 17.22 -0.18
CA GLU A 24 -12.20 17.61 -1.48
C GLU A 24 -11.58 16.73 -2.55
N THR A 25 -12.42 16.31 -3.50
CA THR A 25 -11.98 15.53 -4.65
C THR A 25 -11.47 16.46 -5.74
N ARG A 26 -10.32 16.14 -6.33
CA ARG A 26 -9.69 16.90 -7.41
C ARG A 26 -9.39 16.00 -8.61
N SER A 27 -9.53 16.56 -9.81
CA SER A 27 -9.24 15.82 -11.06
C SER A 27 -7.75 15.76 -11.40
N PHE A 28 -6.91 16.57 -10.77
CA PHE A 28 -5.46 16.51 -10.97
C PHE A 28 -4.71 17.03 -9.76
N ASN A 29 -3.40 16.80 -9.68
CA ASN A 29 -2.51 17.55 -8.80
C ASN A 29 -1.12 17.68 -9.44
N LEU A 30 -0.43 18.78 -9.11
CA LEU A 30 0.98 18.98 -9.39
C LEU A 30 1.69 19.27 -8.07
N SER A 31 2.80 18.59 -7.79
CA SER A 31 3.58 18.85 -6.57
C SER A 31 5.09 18.73 -6.77
N LEU A 32 5.82 19.69 -6.21
CA LEU A 32 7.27 19.58 -6.07
C LEU A 32 7.62 18.83 -4.79
N THR A 33 6.94 19.20 -3.71
CA THR A 33 6.93 18.49 -2.44
C THR A 33 5.49 18.46 -1.92
N PRO A 34 5.19 17.65 -0.90
CA PRO A 34 3.83 17.62 -0.35
C PRO A 34 3.37 18.94 0.31
N ASP A 35 4.29 19.86 0.61
CA ASP A 35 3.99 21.23 1.10
C ASP A 35 3.96 22.28 -0.01
N VAL A 36 4.48 21.95 -1.19
CA VAL A 36 4.52 22.78 -2.38
C VAL A 36 3.75 22.06 -3.49
N ALA A 37 2.42 22.07 -3.34
CA ALA A 37 1.46 21.38 -4.21
C ALA A 37 0.29 22.31 -4.57
N VAL A 38 -0.40 22.01 -5.67
CA VAL A 38 -1.63 22.73 -6.07
C VAL A 38 -2.73 22.53 -5.04
N TYR A 39 -2.86 21.31 -4.51
CA TYR A 39 -3.85 20.95 -3.51
C TYR A 39 -3.19 20.41 -2.24
N PRO A 40 -3.76 20.68 -1.04
CA PRO A 40 -3.23 20.16 0.22
C PRO A 40 -3.33 18.64 0.29
N ARG A 41 -2.51 17.99 1.12
CA ARG A 41 -2.45 16.52 1.28
C ARG A 41 -3.78 15.88 1.72
N SER A 42 -4.69 16.67 2.29
CA SER A 42 -6.03 16.25 2.72
C SER A 42 -6.99 15.97 1.56
N ASP A 43 -6.72 16.52 0.37
CA ASP A 43 -7.57 16.34 -0.80
C ASP A 43 -7.28 14.98 -1.46
N VAL A 44 -8.33 14.37 -2.02
CA VAL A 44 -8.24 13.12 -2.78
C VAL A 44 -8.10 13.45 -4.26
N ILE A 45 -7.18 12.78 -4.95
CA ILE A 45 -7.01 12.95 -6.40
C ILE A 45 -7.64 11.78 -7.16
N GLU A 46 -8.65 12.08 -7.96
CA GLU A 46 -9.41 11.11 -8.78
C GLU A 46 -8.93 11.01 -10.23
N GLY A 47 -8.12 11.96 -10.69
CA GLY A 47 -7.52 11.91 -12.02
C GLY A 47 -6.02 11.67 -11.97
N VAL A 48 -5.23 12.67 -12.37
CA VAL A 48 -3.78 12.49 -12.55
C VAL A 48 -2.97 13.35 -11.58
N THR A 49 -2.07 12.71 -10.84
CA THR A 49 -1.01 13.41 -10.10
C THR A 49 0.30 13.33 -10.88
N LEU A 50 0.92 14.49 -11.12
CA LEU A 50 2.31 14.57 -11.60
C LEU A 50 3.15 15.21 -10.50
N SER A 51 4.19 14.51 -10.02
CA SER A 51 4.94 15.01 -8.88
C SER A 51 6.43 14.71 -8.94
N VAL A 52 7.24 15.56 -8.30
CA VAL A 52 8.55 15.12 -7.80
C VAL A 52 8.32 14.30 -6.54
N TRP A 53 7.55 14.85 -5.59
CA TRP A 53 7.04 14.15 -4.43
C TRP A 53 5.59 14.54 -4.16
N GLY A 54 4.68 13.58 -4.27
CA GLY A 54 3.26 13.71 -3.93
C GLY A 54 2.89 12.88 -2.72
N GLU A 55 1.86 13.31 -1.96
CA GLU A 55 1.41 12.58 -0.76
C GLU A 55 -0.11 12.57 -0.56
N ASN A 56 -0.86 12.94 -1.59
CA ASN A 56 -2.33 12.89 -1.57
C ASN A 56 -2.82 11.45 -1.66
N GLN A 57 -3.98 11.17 -1.05
CA GLN A 57 -4.74 9.97 -1.36
C GLN A 57 -5.11 9.96 -2.85
N GLN A 58 -4.95 8.81 -3.50
CA GLN A 58 -5.18 8.65 -4.93
C GLN A 58 -6.26 7.60 -5.17
N SER A 59 -7.08 7.79 -6.20
CA SER A 59 -7.98 6.75 -6.72
C SER A 59 -7.76 6.42 -8.20
N SER A 60 -6.72 6.99 -8.82
CA SER A 60 -6.43 6.86 -10.25
C SER A 60 -4.91 6.83 -10.52
N LEU A 61 -4.35 7.75 -11.31
CA LEU A 61 -2.95 7.69 -11.78
C LEU A 61 -2.04 8.66 -11.02
N ALA A 62 -0.99 8.15 -10.41
CA ALA A 62 0.10 8.93 -9.83
C ALA A 62 1.41 8.65 -10.55
N LEU A 63 2.02 9.69 -11.12
CA LEU A 63 3.34 9.65 -11.74
C LEU A 63 4.27 10.58 -10.95
N GLY A 64 5.39 10.06 -10.47
CA GLY A 64 6.38 10.90 -9.80
C GLY A 64 7.66 10.20 -9.39
N LEU A 65 8.59 10.90 -8.74
CA LEU A 65 9.79 10.24 -8.20
C LEU A 65 9.46 9.54 -6.88
N ALA A 66 8.72 10.21 -6.00
CA ALA A 66 8.18 9.66 -4.77
C ALA A 66 6.66 9.85 -4.72
N ASN A 67 5.91 8.76 -4.76
CA ASN A 67 4.45 8.77 -4.63
C ASN A 67 4.07 8.21 -3.26
N GLY A 68 3.73 9.10 -2.34
CA GLY A 68 3.12 8.80 -1.06
C GLY A 68 1.61 8.88 -1.13
N SER A 69 0.92 8.14 -0.26
CA SER A 69 -0.52 8.35 -0.01
C SER A 69 -0.94 7.77 1.33
N PHE A 70 -1.97 8.35 1.96
CA PHE A 70 -2.48 7.89 3.25
C PHE A 70 -3.88 7.29 3.13
N GLY A 71 -4.27 6.48 4.11
CA GLY A 71 -5.59 5.84 4.13
C GLY A 71 -5.73 4.69 3.13
N GLN A 72 -6.75 4.76 2.27
CA GLN A 72 -7.03 3.75 1.26
C GLN A 72 -6.86 4.33 -0.15
N SER A 73 -5.74 4.04 -0.78
CA SER A 73 -5.50 4.47 -2.16
C SER A 73 -5.79 3.37 -3.15
N THR A 74 -6.19 3.77 -4.36
CA THR A 74 -6.44 2.86 -5.48
C THR A 74 -5.84 3.39 -6.78
N GLY A 75 -5.58 2.51 -7.74
CA GLY A 75 -5.19 2.89 -9.10
C GLY A 75 -3.76 2.49 -9.47
N MET A 76 -3.05 3.36 -10.17
CA MET A 76 -1.71 3.11 -10.71
C MET A 76 -0.72 4.14 -10.15
N SER A 77 0.30 3.69 -9.43
CA SER A 77 1.37 4.53 -8.90
C SER A 77 2.70 4.16 -9.55
N VAL A 78 3.28 5.07 -10.32
CA VAL A 78 4.55 4.87 -11.03
C VAL A 78 5.57 5.86 -10.51
N GLY A 79 6.63 5.35 -9.88
CA GLY A 79 7.70 6.18 -9.36
C GLY A 79 8.86 5.41 -8.79
N MET A 80 9.97 6.08 -8.46
CA MET A 80 11.13 5.39 -7.88
C MET A 80 10.79 4.79 -6.51
N LEU A 81 10.02 5.54 -5.72
CA LEU A 81 9.50 5.14 -4.43
C LEU A 81 7.97 5.29 -4.43
N ASN A 82 7.26 4.22 -4.09
CA ASN A 82 5.83 4.27 -3.77
C ASN A 82 5.65 3.86 -2.31
N TYR A 83 4.97 4.68 -1.51
CA TYR A 83 4.64 4.33 -0.13
C TYR A 83 3.19 4.65 0.22
N THR A 84 2.53 3.76 0.95
CA THR A 84 1.11 3.91 1.25
C THR A 84 0.70 3.19 2.54
N ASP A 85 -0.42 3.61 3.13
CA ASP A 85 -1.06 2.88 4.21
C ASP A 85 -1.70 1.59 3.68
N ASN A 86 -2.71 1.69 2.82
CA ASN A 86 -3.33 0.56 2.12
C ASN A 86 -3.42 0.86 0.62
N TYR A 87 -3.34 -0.18 -0.21
CA TYR A 87 -3.35 -0.01 -1.66
C TYR A 87 -4.16 -1.06 -2.39
N MET A 88 -4.86 -0.62 -3.43
CA MET A 88 -5.48 -1.51 -4.40
C MET A 88 -5.15 -1.09 -5.84
N GLY A 89 -4.39 -1.91 -6.56
CA GLY A 89 -4.04 -1.64 -7.95
C GLY A 89 -2.59 -1.97 -8.27
N LEU A 90 -1.95 -1.13 -9.08
CA LEU A 90 -0.60 -1.33 -9.60
C LEU A 90 0.38 -0.33 -8.98
N GLN A 91 1.41 -0.82 -8.30
CA GLN A 91 2.54 0.01 -7.84
C GLN A 91 3.79 -0.40 -8.62
N TRP A 92 4.31 0.51 -9.44
CA TRP A 92 5.50 0.31 -10.26
C TRP A 92 6.62 1.20 -9.73
N GLY A 93 7.65 0.59 -9.15
CA GLY A 93 8.77 1.34 -8.59
C GLY A 93 10.00 0.52 -8.26
N LEU A 94 11.10 1.20 -7.92
CA LEU A 94 12.28 0.52 -7.37
C LEU A 94 11.99 0.01 -5.96
N VAL A 95 11.23 0.79 -5.20
CA VAL A 95 10.74 0.41 -3.86
C VAL A 95 9.24 0.66 -3.79
N ASN A 96 8.49 -0.39 -3.44
CA ASN A 96 7.07 -0.31 -3.11
C ASN A 96 6.90 -0.70 -1.63
N TYR A 97 6.30 0.19 -0.84
CA TYR A 97 6.06 -0.01 0.58
C TYR A 97 4.59 0.20 0.91
N THR A 98 3.98 -0.80 1.55
CA THR A 98 2.61 -0.71 2.05
C THR A 98 2.59 -1.09 3.53
N LYS A 99 2.10 -0.19 4.38
CA LYS A 99 2.07 -0.40 5.83
C LYS A 99 1.02 -1.43 6.25
N GLY A 100 -0.14 -1.41 5.60
CA GLY A 100 -1.27 -2.30 5.82
C GLY A 100 -1.40 -3.30 4.68
N ASP A 101 -2.58 -3.37 4.09
CA ASP A 101 -2.91 -4.34 3.05
C ASP A 101 -2.62 -3.81 1.64
N SER A 102 -2.12 -4.70 0.77
CA SER A 102 -1.88 -4.44 -0.64
C SER A 102 -2.62 -5.49 -1.49
N SER A 103 -3.47 -5.03 -2.41
CA SER A 103 -4.20 -5.88 -3.34
C SER A 103 -3.92 -5.47 -4.78
N GLY A 104 -3.21 -6.31 -5.54
CA GLY A 104 -2.91 -6.08 -6.95
C GLY A 104 -1.48 -6.48 -7.31
N TRP A 105 -0.77 -5.61 -8.02
CA TRP A 105 0.59 -5.88 -8.50
C TRP A 105 1.59 -4.84 -8.00
N GLN A 106 2.57 -5.28 -7.21
CA GLN A 106 3.79 -4.50 -6.96
C GLN A 106 4.94 -5.01 -7.84
N GLY A 107 5.42 -4.16 -8.74
CA GLY A 107 6.48 -4.43 -9.72
C GLY A 107 7.38 -3.22 -9.90
N GLY A 108 8.20 -3.20 -10.96
CA GLY A 108 9.16 -2.12 -11.14
C GLY A 108 9.99 -2.17 -12.42
N PHE A 109 11.06 -1.37 -12.43
CA PHE A 109 11.84 -1.07 -13.63
C PHE A 109 13.02 -2.04 -13.88
N ILE A 110 13.24 -3.02 -12.99
CA ILE A 110 14.34 -4.00 -13.10
C ILE A 110 13.86 -5.21 -13.89
N PHE A 111 14.80 -5.93 -14.52
CA PHE A 111 14.57 -7.14 -15.31
C PHE A 111 13.46 -6.97 -16.35
N ALA A 112 13.77 -6.22 -17.42
CA ALA A 112 12.83 -5.91 -18.51
C ALA A 112 11.55 -5.22 -18.03
N PHE A 113 11.67 -4.32 -17.05
CA PHE A 113 10.56 -3.54 -16.51
C PHE A 113 9.46 -4.38 -15.86
N LEU A 114 9.81 -5.48 -15.18
CA LEU A 114 8.82 -6.33 -14.51
C LEU A 114 9.01 -6.40 -13.00
N ALA A 115 10.19 -6.10 -12.46
CA ALA A 115 10.52 -6.30 -11.05
C ALA A 115 10.95 -5.01 -10.35
N SER A 116 10.55 -4.85 -9.09
CA SER A 116 11.11 -3.84 -8.20
C SER A 116 12.45 -4.32 -7.61
N GLY A 117 13.17 -3.41 -6.94
CA GLY A 117 14.22 -3.82 -6.02
C GLY A 117 13.60 -4.44 -4.76
N VAL A 118 12.61 -3.75 -4.18
CA VAL A 118 11.94 -4.19 -2.96
C VAL A 118 10.44 -3.98 -3.07
N ASN A 119 9.67 -5.01 -2.75
CA ASN A 119 8.26 -4.92 -2.40
C ASN A 119 8.09 -5.29 -0.93
N TYR A 120 7.47 -4.42 -0.15
CA TYR A 120 7.22 -4.65 1.26
C TYR A 120 5.75 -4.36 1.57
N THR A 121 5.06 -5.33 2.15
CA THR A 121 3.70 -5.14 2.68
C THR A 121 3.64 -5.71 4.09
N ALA A 122 3.44 -4.85 5.10
CA ALA A 122 3.40 -5.31 6.49
C ALA A 122 2.11 -6.10 6.81
N GLY A 123 1.00 -5.80 6.15
CA GLY A 123 -0.25 -6.54 6.25
C GLY A 123 -0.36 -7.68 5.24
N THR A 124 -1.54 -7.79 4.63
CA THR A 124 -1.87 -8.85 3.69
C THR A 124 -1.53 -8.42 2.26
N MET A 125 -0.69 -9.22 1.61
CA MET A 125 -0.49 -9.18 0.17
C MET A 125 -1.54 -10.06 -0.51
N LYS A 126 -2.29 -9.48 -1.45
CA LYS A 126 -3.20 -10.16 -2.36
C LYS A 126 -2.79 -9.88 -3.81
N GLY A 127 -2.48 -10.90 -4.60
CA GLY A 127 -2.16 -10.73 -6.03
C GLY A 127 -0.74 -11.16 -6.41
N LEU A 128 0.02 -10.29 -7.07
CA LEU A 128 1.33 -10.61 -7.64
C LEU A 128 2.39 -9.62 -7.19
N PHE A 129 3.47 -10.07 -6.55
CA PHE A 129 4.62 -9.24 -6.26
C PHE A 129 5.83 -9.73 -7.07
N THR A 130 6.45 -8.85 -7.82
CA THR A 130 7.65 -9.12 -8.62
C THR A 130 8.78 -8.19 -8.15
N GLY A 131 9.86 -8.75 -7.63
CA GLY A 131 10.92 -7.95 -7.04
C GLY A 131 12.19 -8.74 -6.75
N VAL A 132 13.32 -8.06 -6.53
CA VAL A 132 14.53 -8.74 -6.02
C VAL A 132 14.24 -9.28 -4.62
N VAL A 133 13.61 -8.48 -3.77
CA VAL A 133 13.13 -8.88 -2.44
C VAL A 133 11.63 -8.61 -2.33
N ASN A 134 10.86 -9.63 -1.95
CA ASN A 134 9.46 -9.50 -1.61
C ASN A 134 9.22 -9.89 -0.15
N TYR A 135 8.56 -9.01 0.60
CA TYR A 135 8.12 -9.26 1.97
C TYR A 135 6.60 -9.05 2.07
N ALA A 136 5.92 -9.98 2.74
CA ALA A 136 4.53 -9.81 3.14
C ALA A 136 4.31 -10.29 4.58
N GLY A 137 3.42 -9.64 5.34
CA GLY A 137 2.96 -10.18 6.62
C GLY A 137 2.09 -11.42 6.41
N ARG A 138 1.15 -11.34 5.46
CA ARG A 138 0.30 -12.48 5.06
C ARG A 138 0.25 -12.61 3.54
N LEU A 139 0.42 -13.83 3.01
CA LEU A 139 0.43 -14.09 1.57
C LEU A 139 -0.87 -14.72 1.08
N LYS A 140 -1.48 -14.09 0.06
CA LYS A 140 -2.58 -14.59 -0.77
C LYS A 140 -2.29 -14.32 -2.25
N GLY A 141 -1.51 -15.18 -2.88
CA GLY A 141 -1.15 -15.02 -4.29
C GLY A 141 0.26 -15.49 -4.60
N LEU A 142 0.96 -14.74 -5.44
CA LEU A 142 2.24 -15.13 -6.03
C LEU A 142 3.34 -14.11 -5.72
N GLN A 143 4.43 -14.55 -5.11
CA GLN A 143 5.67 -13.78 -5.03
C GLN A 143 6.70 -14.36 -6.02
N LEU A 144 7.20 -13.52 -6.92
CA LEU A 144 8.28 -13.84 -7.86
C LEU A 144 9.47 -12.96 -7.51
N GLY A 145 10.59 -13.58 -7.14
CA GLY A 145 11.76 -12.79 -6.79
C GLY A 145 13.03 -13.57 -6.54
N VAL A 146 14.09 -12.88 -6.13
CA VAL A 146 15.32 -13.56 -5.70
C VAL A 146 15.12 -14.09 -4.29
N VAL A 147 14.58 -13.25 -3.40
CA VAL A 147 14.21 -13.58 -2.04
C VAL A 147 12.74 -13.27 -1.81
N ASN A 148 11.98 -14.27 -1.40
CA ASN A 148 10.60 -14.14 -0.97
C ASN A 148 10.50 -14.51 0.51
N TYR A 149 9.86 -13.66 1.29
CA TYR A 149 9.63 -13.90 2.71
C TYR A 149 8.17 -13.56 3.04
N VAL A 150 7.55 -14.44 3.82
CA VAL A 150 6.25 -14.17 4.43
C VAL A 150 6.21 -14.69 5.86
N GLU A 151 5.53 -13.94 6.75
CA GLU A 151 5.28 -14.41 8.12
C GLU A 151 4.20 -15.51 8.16
N ASP A 152 3.12 -15.35 7.40
CA ASP A 152 2.02 -16.31 7.33
C ASP A 152 1.44 -16.45 5.92
N SER A 153 0.94 -17.62 5.52
CA SER A 153 0.46 -17.88 4.17
C SER A 153 -0.89 -18.58 4.19
N ASP A 154 -1.90 -17.92 3.63
CA ASP A 154 -3.27 -18.47 3.55
C ASP A 154 -3.51 -19.19 2.23
N ALA A 155 -2.92 -18.71 1.14
CA ALA A 155 -3.08 -19.27 -0.20
C ALA A 155 -1.98 -18.70 -1.10
N GLY A 156 -0.77 -19.19 -0.92
CA GLY A 156 0.44 -18.53 -1.40
C GLY A 156 1.40 -19.45 -2.13
N VAL A 157 1.96 -18.95 -3.23
CA VAL A 157 3.10 -19.56 -3.91
C VAL A 157 4.24 -18.54 -3.98
N GLN A 158 5.45 -18.98 -3.67
CA GLN A 158 6.67 -18.21 -3.82
C GLN A 158 7.56 -18.92 -4.84
N ILE A 159 8.11 -18.17 -5.80
CA ILE A 159 9.08 -18.65 -6.77
C ILE A 159 10.30 -17.74 -6.73
N GLY A 160 11.46 -18.32 -6.49
CA GLY A 160 12.70 -17.57 -6.29
C GLY A 160 13.88 -18.39 -5.82
N LEU A 161 15.05 -17.77 -5.70
CA LEU A 161 16.24 -18.47 -5.21
C LEU A 161 16.08 -18.87 -3.74
N PHE A 162 15.45 -18.02 -2.93
CA PHE A 162 15.16 -18.27 -1.52
C PHE A 162 13.70 -17.92 -1.22
N ASN A 163 12.94 -18.88 -0.69
CA ASN A 163 11.51 -18.74 -0.42
C ASN A 163 11.23 -19.18 1.02
N ILE A 164 10.81 -18.25 1.87
CA ILE A 164 10.60 -18.46 3.30
C ILE A 164 9.14 -18.21 3.64
N ILE A 165 8.51 -19.20 4.28
CA ILE A 165 7.16 -19.14 4.84
C ILE A 165 7.28 -19.48 6.31
N HIS A 166 7.28 -18.46 7.18
CA HIS A 166 7.59 -18.63 8.61
C HIS A 166 6.51 -19.44 9.37
N SER A 167 5.27 -19.42 8.91
CA SER A 167 4.17 -20.20 9.48
C SER A 167 4.37 -21.70 9.30
N ASN A 168 4.95 -22.15 8.20
CA ASN A 168 5.29 -23.57 7.97
C ASN A 168 6.32 -24.02 9.02
N LYS A 169 6.06 -25.15 9.70
CA LYS A 169 6.90 -25.60 10.82
C LYS A 169 7.81 -26.78 10.50
N ASN A 170 7.35 -27.70 9.66
CA ASN A 170 8.09 -28.92 9.33
C ASN A 170 8.22 -29.07 7.82
N TRP A 171 9.22 -29.82 7.38
CA TRP A 171 9.43 -30.13 5.98
C TRP A 171 8.50 -31.27 5.57
N PHE A 172 7.70 -31.06 4.52
CA PHE A 172 6.87 -32.07 3.86
C PHE A 172 5.85 -32.78 4.77
N SER A 173 5.44 -32.14 5.87
CA SER A 173 4.56 -32.77 6.86
C SER A 173 3.09 -32.79 6.46
N ASP A 174 2.66 -31.84 5.62
CA ASP A 174 1.26 -31.68 5.20
C ASP A 174 1.17 -31.53 3.68
N LEU A 175 1.74 -32.49 2.94
CA LEU A 175 1.61 -32.49 1.48
C LEU A 175 0.19 -32.90 1.06
N PRO A 176 -0.45 -32.19 0.11
CA PRO A 176 0.10 -31.11 -0.72
C PRO A 176 -0.14 -29.68 -0.19
N GLY A 177 -0.72 -29.49 1.01
CA GLY A 177 -1.09 -28.19 1.58
C GLY A 177 0.10 -27.27 1.85
N GLU A 178 1.14 -27.78 2.51
CA GLU A 178 2.37 -27.04 2.86
C GLU A 178 3.61 -27.77 2.35
N LEU A 179 4.61 -27.02 1.85
CA LEU A 179 5.87 -27.59 1.41
C LEU A 179 6.93 -27.64 2.54
N ALA A 180 7.44 -26.49 2.98
CA ALA A 180 8.43 -26.39 4.07
C ALA A 180 8.60 -24.94 4.60
N PRO A 181 9.27 -24.74 5.75
CA PRO A 181 9.60 -23.40 6.27
C PRO A 181 10.46 -22.55 5.32
N ALA A 182 11.40 -23.19 4.60
CA ALA A 182 12.27 -22.52 3.63
C ALA A 182 12.64 -23.46 2.49
N MET A 183 12.63 -22.98 1.25
CA MET A 183 12.97 -23.75 0.04
C MET A 183 13.65 -22.91 -1.03
N ILE A 184 14.39 -23.59 -1.91
CA ILE A 184 14.92 -23.00 -3.14
C ILE A 184 13.94 -23.24 -4.30
N LEU A 185 13.98 -22.37 -5.30
CA LEU A 185 13.16 -22.37 -6.52
C LEU A 185 11.66 -22.15 -6.29
N VAL A 186 11.02 -22.88 -5.37
CA VAL A 186 9.58 -22.77 -5.10
C VAL A 186 9.25 -23.11 -3.64
N ASN A 187 8.26 -22.43 -3.07
CA ASN A 187 7.61 -22.77 -1.79
C ASN A 187 6.11 -22.43 -1.82
N TRP A 188 5.28 -23.10 -1.03
CA TRP A 188 3.84 -22.81 -0.96
C TRP A 188 3.20 -23.23 0.38
N SER A 189 2.01 -22.68 0.63
CA SER A 189 1.10 -23.01 1.73
C SER A 189 -0.31 -22.54 1.38
N PHE A 190 -1.33 -23.40 1.56
CA PHE A 190 -2.75 -23.17 1.22
C PHE A 190 -3.71 -23.49 2.37
#